data_AF-A0A0V0H460-F1
#
_entry.id   AF-A0A0V0H460-F1
#
_cell.length_a   1.000
_cell.length_b   1.000
_cell.length_c   1.000
_cell.angle_alpha   90.00
_cell.angle_beta   90.00
_cell.angle_gamma   90.00
#
_symmetry.space_group_name_H-M   'P 1'
#
loop_
_entity.id
_entity.type
_entity.pdbx_description
1 polymer ?
#
loop_
_entity_poly.entity_id
_entity_poly.type
_entity_poly.pdbx_seq_one_letter_code
_entity_poly.pdbx_strand_id
1 'polypeptide(L)'
;MNTLFIKITFFHLLCFIFLKSASGFGSMGPISAAFGKNGFFCAIDASGKQDVICWGNKTNNPSLPDVLNYPTDVPSMAALSGGDGFLCGILSNTSQAFCFDSMGSRSDLVPNVYKPNAYSHIAAGRNHVCAIRGSYYSESDWGSVDCWDIIRKSNGTFVSRESSLFYNQYTSSYVFKKIVSGDGFSCGGVKDG
;
A
#
# COMPACT_ATOMS: atom_id res chain seq x y z
N MET A 1 20.83 26.54 40.20
CA MET A 1 19.64 25.75 39.81
C MET A 1 19.03 26.18 38.47
N ASN A 2 18.92 27.46 38.15
CA ASN A 2 18.28 27.94 36.90
C ASN A 2 18.98 27.51 35.59
N THR A 3 20.30 27.55 35.50
CA THR A 3 21.04 27.27 34.25
C THR A 3 20.99 25.80 33.84
N LEU A 4 20.90 24.87 34.80
CA LEU A 4 20.75 23.44 34.53
C LEU A 4 19.34 23.11 34.02
N PHE A 5 18.32 23.72 34.64
CA PHE A 5 16.92 23.57 34.22
C PHE A 5 16.66 24.11 32.81
N ILE A 6 17.29 25.23 32.44
CA ILE A 6 17.20 25.81 31.09
C ILE A 6 17.87 24.92 30.03
N LYS A 7 19.02 24.30 30.36
CA LYS A 7 19.70 23.38 29.43
C LYS A 7 18.91 22.09 29.22
N ILE A 8 18.29 21.55 30.26
CA ILE A 8 17.45 20.34 30.18
C ILE A 8 16.19 20.60 29.37
N THR A 9 15.51 21.74 29.59
CA THR A 9 14.34 22.12 28.78
C THR A 9 14.71 22.40 27.33
N PHE A 10 15.84 23.06 27.05
CA PHE A 10 16.34 23.27 25.69
C PHE A 10 16.70 21.95 24.98
N PHE A 11 17.33 21.01 25.69
CA PHE A 11 17.65 19.68 25.15
C PHE A 11 16.41 18.84 24.86
N HIS A 12 15.40 18.87 25.75
CA HIS A 12 14.11 18.22 25.48
C HIS A 12 13.38 18.88 24.30
N LEU A 13 13.36 20.21 24.22
CA LEU A 13 12.78 20.94 23.09
C LEU A 13 13.47 20.56 21.77
N LEU A 14 14.81 20.49 21.75
CA LEU A 14 15.57 19.99 20.60
C LEU A 14 15.19 18.55 20.24
N CYS A 15 15.08 17.66 21.22
CA CYS A 15 14.70 16.26 21.01
C CYS A 15 13.29 16.12 20.41
N PHE A 16 12.33 16.95 20.81
CA PHE A 16 11.00 17.00 20.22
C PHE A 16 10.99 17.53 18.78
N ILE A 17 11.91 18.44 18.42
CA ILE A 17 12.06 18.95 17.04
C ILE A 17 12.63 17.87 16.10
N PHE A 18 13.35 16.87 16.63
CA PHE A 18 13.91 15.76 15.84
C PHE A 18 13.03 14.50 15.77
N LEU A 19 11.85 14.49 16.38
CA LEU A 19 10.91 13.38 16.23
C LEU A 19 10.31 13.41 14.83
N LYS A 20 10.93 12.68 13.89
CA LYS A 20 10.32 12.41 12.59
C LYS A 20 9.02 11.64 12.81
N SER A 21 7.90 12.30 12.59
CA SER A 21 6.60 11.64 12.58
C SER A 21 6.57 10.61 11.45
N ALA A 22 6.18 9.38 11.75
CA ALA A 22 5.95 8.34 10.75
C ALA A 22 4.45 8.15 10.55
N SER A 23 3.98 8.23 9.30
CA SER A 23 2.58 8.01 8.96
C SER A 23 2.41 6.54 8.56
N GLY A 24 1.67 5.77 9.34
CA GLY A 24 1.28 4.41 8.97
C GLY A 24 0.00 4.42 8.13
N PHE A 25 0.01 3.74 6.99
CA PHE A 25 -1.19 3.58 6.14
C PHE A 25 -1.94 2.27 6.40
N GLY A 26 -1.32 1.34 7.14
CA GLY A 26 -1.99 0.21 7.76
C GLY A 26 -1.73 -1.14 7.09
N SER A 27 -2.52 -2.13 7.49
CA SER A 27 -2.58 -3.47 6.87
C SER A 27 -3.65 -3.51 5.78
N MET A 28 -3.69 -4.60 5.00
CA MET A 28 -4.83 -4.84 4.11
C MET A 28 -6.15 -4.99 4.88
N GLY A 29 -7.27 -4.71 4.20
CA GLY A 29 -8.62 -4.89 4.71
C GLY A 29 -9.68 -4.84 3.61
N PRO A 30 -10.98 -4.91 3.96
CA PRO A 30 -12.07 -4.88 2.99
C PRO A 30 -12.34 -3.48 2.41
N ILE A 31 -11.79 -2.43 3.03
CA ILE A 31 -11.96 -1.03 2.63
C ILE A 31 -10.57 -0.38 2.65
N SER A 32 -10.24 0.41 1.64
CA SER A 32 -8.97 1.12 1.56
C SER A 32 -9.11 2.43 0.78
N ALA A 33 -8.18 3.37 1.01
CA ALA A 33 -8.14 4.66 0.33
C ALA A 33 -6.78 4.94 -0.29
N ALA A 34 -6.80 5.43 -1.53
CA ALA A 34 -5.69 6.17 -2.13
C ALA A 34 -5.79 7.61 -1.62
N PHE A 35 -4.71 8.13 -1.07
CA PHE A 35 -4.63 9.52 -0.64
C PHE A 35 -3.92 10.39 -1.69
N GLY A 36 -3.88 11.70 -1.45
CA GLY A 36 -3.24 12.65 -2.37
C GLY A 36 -4.21 13.33 -3.34
N LYS A 37 -3.67 14.01 -4.34
CA LYS A 37 -4.41 14.94 -5.23
C LYS A 37 -5.58 14.28 -5.99
N ASN A 38 -5.45 12.99 -6.30
CA ASN A 38 -6.47 12.21 -7.01
C ASN A 38 -6.96 11.07 -6.12
N GLY A 39 -7.18 11.36 -4.83
CA GLY A 39 -7.61 10.35 -3.87
C GLY A 39 -8.97 9.77 -4.21
N PHE A 40 -9.09 8.47 -4.00
CA PHE A 40 -10.32 7.69 -4.12
C PHE A 40 -10.28 6.58 -3.07
N PHE A 41 -11.43 6.02 -2.72
CA PHE A 41 -11.49 4.87 -1.82
C PHE A 41 -12.35 3.78 -2.43
N CYS A 42 -12.03 2.54 -2.10
CA CYS A 42 -12.74 1.37 -2.59
C CYS A 42 -13.10 0.43 -1.45
N ALA A 43 -14.18 -0.31 -1.63
CA ALA A 43 -14.64 -1.34 -0.72
C ALA A 43 -14.98 -2.62 -1.49
N ILE A 44 -14.76 -3.76 -0.84
CA ILE A 44 -15.15 -5.08 -1.34
C ILE A 44 -16.59 -5.36 -0.89
N ASP A 45 -17.43 -5.73 -1.85
CA ASP A 45 -18.81 -6.12 -1.59
C ASP A 45 -18.91 -7.47 -0.84
N ALA A 46 -19.76 -7.50 0.18
CA ALA A 46 -19.98 -8.65 1.05
C ALA A 46 -20.95 -9.70 0.47
N SER A 47 -21.51 -9.49 -0.73
CA SER A 47 -22.45 -10.42 -1.38
C SER A 47 -21.87 -11.78 -1.80
N GLY A 48 -20.57 -11.99 -1.60
CA GLY A 48 -19.84 -13.21 -2.00
C GLY A 48 -19.19 -13.12 -3.38
N LYS A 49 -19.60 -12.18 -4.24
CA LYS A 49 -18.90 -11.89 -5.50
C LYS A 49 -17.56 -11.19 -5.30
N GLN A 50 -17.40 -10.50 -4.15
CA GLN A 50 -16.22 -9.71 -3.82
C GLN A 50 -15.91 -8.63 -4.86
N ASP A 51 -16.97 -8.07 -5.46
CA ASP A 51 -16.85 -6.96 -6.40
C ASP A 51 -16.26 -5.74 -5.69
N VAL A 52 -15.36 -5.03 -6.37
CA VAL A 52 -14.73 -3.83 -5.81
C VAL A 52 -15.48 -2.61 -6.30
N ILE A 53 -16.02 -1.83 -5.35
CA ILE A 53 -16.76 -0.61 -5.62
C ILE A 53 -15.90 0.56 -5.16
N CYS A 54 -15.70 1.55 -6.03
CA CYS A 54 -14.87 2.71 -5.76
C CYS A 54 -15.67 4.01 -5.82
N TRP A 55 -15.27 4.96 -4.98
CA TRP A 55 -15.83 6.31 -4.90
C TRP A 55 -14.69 7.33 -4.85
N GLY A 56 -14.93 8.49 -5.45
CA GLY A 56 -13.97 9.57 -5.47
C GLY A 56 -14.55 10.83 -6.06
N ASN A 57 -13.71 11.85 -6.17
CA ASN A 57 -14.14 13.13 -6.72
C ASN A 57 -14.32 13.04 -8.25
N LYS A 58 -15.29 13.79 -8.77
CA LYS A 58 -15.48 13.99 -10.22
C LYS A 58 -14.90 15.35 -10.58
N THR A 59 -14.04 15.42 -11.60
CA THR A 59 -13.63 16.74 -12.09
C THR A 59 -14.74 17.31 -12.96
N ASN A 60 -15.52 18.22 -12.39
CA ASN A 60 -16.51 19.00 -13.14
C ASN A 60 -15.77 20.07 -13.94
N ASN A 61 -15.23 19.71 -15.11
CA ASN A 61 -14.72 20.70 -16.04
C ASN A 61 -15.79 20.95 -17.11
N PRO A 62 -16.44 22.12 -17.17
CA PRO A 62 -17.50 22.40 -18.15
C PRO A 62 -17.04 22.33 -19.63
N SER A 63 -15.73 22.19 -19.88
CA SER A 63 -15.13 22.07 -21.22
C SER A 63 -14.63 20.67 -21.58
N LEU A 64 -14.73 19.68 -20.67
CA LEU A 64 -14.37 18.28 -20.91
C LEU A 64 -15.48 17.36 -20.38
N PRO A 65 -15.64 16.14 -20.93
CA PRO A 65 -16.51 15.15 -20.30
C PRO A 65 -16.06 14.89 -18.84
N ASP A 66 -17.01 14.62 -17.95
CA ASP A 66 -16.73 14.29 -16.54
C ASP A 66 -15.68 13.18 -16.45
N VAL A 67 -14.46 13.54 -16.04
CA VAL A 67 -13.41 12.55 -15.77
C VAL A 67 -13.58 12.06 -14.34
N LEU A 68 -13.89 10.77 -14.18
CA LEU A 68 -13.91 10.11 -12.88
C LEU A 68 -12.46 9.98 -12.38
N ASN A 69 -12.17 10.50 -11.19
CA ASN A 69 -10.86 10.28 -10.55
C ASN A 69 -10.82 8.98 -9.74
N TYR A 70 -11.63 8.00 -10.12
CA TYR A 70 -11.68 6.69 -9.50
C TYR A 70 -12.04 5.64 -10.56
N PRO A 71 -11.54 4.41 -10.41
CA PRO A 71 -11.78 3.35 -11.38
C PRO A 71 -13.19 2.78 -11.24
N THR A 72 -13.79 2.36 -12.36
CA THR A 72 -15.09 1.67 -12.38
C THR A 72 -14.97 0.21 -12.80
N ASP A 73 -13.79 -0.20 -13.24
CA ASP A 73 -13.44 -1.49 -13.79
C ASP A 73 -12.28 -2.11 -12.99
N VAL A 74 -12.60 -2.59 -11.78
CA VAL A 74 -11.62 -3.22 -10.88
C VAL A 74 -12.00 -4.69 -10.72
N PRO A 75 -11.06 -5.64 -10.86
CA PRO A 75 -11.36 -7.06 -10.67
C PRO A 75 -11.75 -7.35 -9.21
N SER A 76 -12.45 -8.46 -8.99
CA SER A 76 -12.85 -8.91 -7.65
C SER A 76 -11.63 -9.19 -6.75
N MET A 77 -11.69 -8.77 -5.49
CA MET A 77 -10.54 -8.82 -4.58
C MET A 77 -10.92 -9.37 -3.21
N ALA A 78 -10.00 -10.11 -2.61
CA ALA A 78 -10.11 -10.60 -1.25
C ALA A 78 -9.69 -9.55 -0.19
N ALA A 79 -8.78 -8.64 -0.56
CA ALA A 79 -8.30 -7.59 0.34
C ALA A 79 -7.72 -6.41 -0.44
N LEU A 80 -7.71 -5.23 0.17
CA LEU A 80 -7.23 -3.96 -0.36
C LEU A 80 -6.26 -3.27 0.59
N SER A 81 -5.30 -2.50 0.05
CA SER A 81 -4.40 -1.60 0.76
C SER A 81 -4.04 -0.41 -0.14
N GLY A 82 -3.82 0.79 0.42
CA GLY A 82 -3.79 2.05 -0.34
C GLY A 82 -2.57 2.92 -0.07
N GLY A 83 -2.10 3.62 -1.11
CA GLY A 83 -0.96 4.53 -1.09
C GLY A 83 -1.28 5.93 -1.66
N ASP A 84 -0.26 6.67 -2.09
CA ASP A 84 -0.41 8.01 -2.68
C ASP A 84 -0.89 7.91 -4.13
N GLY A 85 -2.21 7.93 -4.32
CA GLY A 85 -2.88 7.92 -5.63
C GLY A 85 -3.05 6.54 -6.27
N PHE A 86 -2.76 5.45 -5.55
CA PHE A 86 -2.96 4.08 -6.03
C PHE A 86 -3.51 3.17 -4.92
N LEU A 87 -4.17 2.07 -5.31
CA LEU A 87 -4.52 0.95 -4.45
C LEU A 87 -3.82 -0.32 -4.96
N CYS A 88 -3.65 -1.26 -4.05
CA CYS A 88 -3.30 -2.63 -4.37
C CYS A 88 -4.23 -3.58 -3.64
N GLY A 89 -4.45 -4.75 -4.21
CA GLY A 89 -5.22 -5.80 -3.58
C GLY A 89 -4.74 -7.19 -3.98
N ILE A 90 -5.37 -8.17 -3.37
CA ILE A 90 -5.18 -9.59 -3.68
C ILE A 90 -6.42 -10.05 -4.44
N LEU A 91 -6.23 -10.59 -5.64
CA LEU A 91 -7.31 -11.13 -6.46
C LEU A 91 -7.96 -12.33 -5.75
N SER A 92 -9.29 -12.33 -5.73
CA SER A 92 -10.07 -13.36 -5.01
C SER A 92 -9.96 -14.76 -5.64
N ASN A 93 -9.67 -14.85 -6.94
CA ASN A 93 -9.61 -16.12 -7.65
C ASN A 93 -8.20 -16.76 -7.67
N THR A 94 -7.13 -15.95 -7.78
CA THR A 94 -5.76 -16.45 -7.98
C THR A 94 -4.83 -16.17 -6.81
N SER A 95 -5.26 -15.39 -5.81
CA SER A 95 -4.38 -14.81 -4.79
C SER A 95 -3.24 -13.94 -5.34
N GLN A 96 -3.25 -13.56 -6.61
CA GLN A 96 -2.20 -12.70 -7.17
C GLN A 96 -2.42 -11.24 -6.77
N ALA A 97 -1.35 -10.46 -6.73
CA ALA A 97 -1.46 -9.03 -6.49
C ALA A 97 -1.99 -8.33 -7.75
N PHE A 98 -2.79 -7.28 -7.55
CA PHE A 98 -3.16 -6.34 -8.59
C PHE A 98 -3.13 -4.92 -8.00
N CYS A 99 -2.40 -4.02 -8.65
CA CYS A 99 -2.25 -2.63 -8.21
C CYS A 99 -2.73 -1.69 -9.30
N PHE A 100 -3.54 -0.69 -8.93
CA PHE A 100 -4.22 0.16 -9.89
C PHE A 100 -4.32 1.60 -9.38
N ASP A 101 -4.38 2.53 -10.32
CA ASP A 101 -4.72 3.93 -10.07
C ASP A 101 -6.15 4.23 -10.56
N SER A 102 -6.48 5.50 -10.75
CA SER A 102 -7.78 5.92 -11.28
C SER A 102 -8.14 5.32 -12.64
N MET A 103 -7.18 4.75 -13.38
CA MET A 103 -7.38 4.11 -14.68
C MET A 103 -7.90 2.67 -14.60
N GLY A 104 -7.96 2.08 -13.40
CA GLY A 104 -8.58 0.78 -13.15
C GLY A 104 -7.84 -0.37 -13.82
N SER A 105 -8.56 -1.25 -14.52
CA SER A 105 -7.99 -2.44 -15.18
C SER A 105 -6.91 -2.12 -16.23
N ARG A 106 -6.89 -0.89 -16.74
CA ARG A 106 -5.90 -0.39 -17.69
C ARG A 106 -4.56 -0.02 -17.03
N SER A 107 -4.53 0.02 -15.70
CA SER A 107 -3.33 0.18 -14.88
C SER A 107 -3.09 -1.10 -14.09
N ASP A 108 -1.96 -1.76 -14.36
CA ASP A 108 -1.43 -2.79 -13.48
C ASP A 108 -0.02 -2.40 -13.07
N LEU A 109 0.11 -1.97 -11.83
CA LEU A 109 1.33 -1.48 -11.24
C LEU A 109 2.12 -2.58 -10.51
N VAL A 110 1.78 -3.86 -10.70
CA VAL A 110 2.62 -4.97 -10.22
C VAL A 110 3.76 -5.23 -11.23
N PRO A 111 5.03 -5.23 -10.82
CA PRO A 111 6.14 -5.57 -11.71
C PRO A 111 5.98 -6.97 -12.32
N ASN A 112 6.38 -7.16 -13.59
CA ASN A 112 6.20 -8.42 -14.32
C ASN A 112 6.80 -9.64 -13.61
N VAL A 113 7.90 -9.47 -12.88
CA VAL A 113 8.54 -10.55 -12.10
C VAL A 113 7.67 -11.05 -10.94
N TYR A 114 6.76 -10.22 -10.43
CA TYR A 114 5.91 -10.51 -9.27
C TYR A 114 4.48 -10.89 -9.65
N LYS A 115 4.04 -10.64 -10.90
CA LYS A 115 2.69 -10.98 -11.38
C LYS A 115 2.32 -12.46 -11.23
N PRO A 116 3.24 -13.44 -11.45
CA PRO A 116 2.89 -14.85 -11.31
C PRO A 116 2.67 -15.29 -9.86
N ASN A 117 3.20 -14.55 -8.88
CA ASN A 117 3.22 -14.96 -7.48
C ASN A 117 1.86 -14.76 -6.81
N ALA A 118 1.51 -15.69 -5.92
CA ALA A 118 0.38 -15.57 -5.00
C ALA A 118 0.82 -14.91 -3.69
N TYR A 119 -0.07 -14.11 -3.11
CA TYR A 119 0.12 -13.41 -1.84
C TYR A 119 -1.01 -13.66 -0.85
N SER A 120 -0.62 -13.85 0.41
CA SER A 120 -1.54 -14.01 1.56
C SER A 120 -1.80 -12.68 2.24
N HIS A 121 -0.87 -11.72 2.11
CA HIS A 121 -0.98 -10.40 2.70
C HIS A 121 -0.34 -9.35 1.79
N ILE A 122 -0.90 -8.14 1.77
CA ILE A 122 -0.35 -7.00 1.04
C ILE A 122 -0.42 -5.73 1.89
N ALA A 123 0.55 -4.84 1.77
CA ALA A 123 0.55 -3.55 2.45
C ALA A 123 1.21 -2.48 1.60
N ALA A 124 0.43 -1.47 1.22
CA ALA A 124 0.89 -0.30 0.50
C ALA A 124 1.37 0.77 1.50
N GLY A 125 2.59 1.26 1.26
CA GLY A 125 3.11 2.47 1.88
C GLY A 125 2.78 3.69 1.03
N ARG A 126 3.53 4.78 1.19
CA ARG A 126 3.29 6.00 0.39
C ARG A 126 3.48 5.74 -1.10
N ASN A 127 4.61 5.15 -1.44
CA ASN A 127 5.14 5.02 -2.79
C ASN A 127 5.81 3.66 -2.99
N HIS A 128 5.43 2.67 -2.19
CA HIS A 128 5.93 1.30 -2.28
C HIS A 128 4.85 0.34 -1.79
N VAL A 129 5.04 -0.94 -2.09
CA VAL A 129 4.16 -2.02 -1.68
C VAL A 129 5.02 -3.19 -1.27
N CYS A 130 4.61 -3.87 -0.21
CA CYS A 130 5.20 -5.13 0.19
C CYS A 130 4.11 -6.18 0.38
N ALA A 131 4.39 -7.42 -0.04
CA ALA A 131 3.43 -8.51 0.00
C ALA A 131 4.08 -9.81 0.46
N ILE A 132 3.37 -10.57 1.29
CA ILE A 132 3.79 -11.87 1.83
C ILE A 132 3.34 -12.96 0.87
N ARG A 133 4.28 -13.76 0.36
CA ARG A 133 3.98 -14.86 -0.56
C ARG A 133 3.16 -15.95 0.14
N GLY A 134 2.16 -16.48 -0.56
CA GLY A 134 1.24 -17.50 -0.07
C GLY A 134 -0.15 -17.30 -0.67
N SER A 135 -1.07 -18.24 -0.56
CA SER A 135 -2.46 -17.98 -0.98
C SER A 135 -3.25 -17.38 0.19
N TYR A 136 -4.13 -16.41 -0.06
CA TYR A 136 -4.90 -15.76 1.02
C TYR A 136 -5.88 -16.72 1.73
N TYR A 137 -6.26 -17.80 1.06
CA TYR A 137 -7.13 -18.86 1.60
C TYR A 137 -6.35 -20.05 2.17
N SER A 138 -5.01 -20.00 2.21
CA SER A 138 -4.19 -21.07 2.79
C SER A 138 -4.22 -21.04 4.31
N GLU A 139 -4.15 -22.21 4.95
CA GLU A 139 -3.94 -22.31 6.40
C GLU A 139 -2.53 -21.85 6.82
N SER A 140 -1.56 -21.86 5.90
CA SER A 140 -0.22 -21.34 6.13
C SER A 140 -0.21 -19.84 5.84
N ASP A 141 -0.33 -19.02 6.89
CA ASP A 141 -0.40 -17.56 6.81
C ASP A 141 0.98 -16.88 6.76
N TRP A 142 2.07 -17.64 6.66
CA TRP A 142 3.43 -17.11 6.62
C TRP A 142 4.14 -17.31 5.28
N GLY A 143 5.02 -16.36 4.93
CA GLY A 143 5.85 -16.45 3.73
C GLY A 143 6.98 -15.45 3.65
N SER A 144 7.77 -15.55 2.59
CA SER A 144 8.77 -14.52 2.23
C SER A 144 8.07 -13.27 1.69
N VAL A 145 8.77 -12.14 1.71
CA VAL A 145 8.22 -10.84 1.31
C VAL A 145 8.81 -10.39 -0.03
N ASP A 146 7.95 -9.97 -0.94
CA ASP A 146 8.31 -9.20 -2.14
C ASP A 146 7.93 -7.73 -1.93
N CYS A 147 8.79 -6.81 -2.36
CA CYS A 147 8.52 -5.37 -2.29
C CYS A 147 8.85 -4.67 -3.61
N TRP A 148 8.01 -3.70 -3.99
CA TRP A 148 8.22 -2.88 -5.19
C TRP A 148 7.91 -1.41 -4.94
N ASP A 149 8.59 -0.55 -5.70
CA ASP A 149 8.35 0.89 -5.70
C ASP A 149 7.22 1.24 -6.67
N ILE A 150 6.44 2.25 -6.31
CA ILE A 150 5.46 2.92 -7.16
C ILE A 150 5.94 4.35 -7.41
N ILE A 151 6.23 4.67 -8.66
CA ILE A 151 6.84 5.93 -9.07
C ILE A 151 5.83 6.73 -9.87
N ARG A 152 5.45 7.90 -9.33
CA ARG A 152 4.67 8.89 -10.05
C ARG A 152 5.57 9.73 -10.95
N LYS A 153 5.33 9.69 -12.26
CA LYS A 153 6.03 10.50 -13.26
C LYS A 153 5.49 11.95 -13.25
N SER A 154 6.24 12.86 -13.85
CA SER A 154 5.89 14.30 -13.92
C SER A 154 4.57 14.58 -14.65
N ASN A 155 4.24 13.75 -15.65
CA ASN A 155 2.96 13.79 -16.37
C ASN A 155 1.78 13.21 -15.56
N GLY A 156 2.02 12.72 -14.33
CA GLY A 156 1.02 12.17 -13.43
C GLY A 156 0.80 10.66 -13.55
N THR A 157 1.40 9.97 -14.52
CA THR A 157 1.25 8.50 -14.69
C THR A 157 2.09 7.73 -13.69
N PHE A 158 1.63 6.56 -13.28
CA PHE A 158 2.37 5.67 -12.39
C PHE A 158 3.15 4.61 -13.17
N VAL A 159 4.33 4.25 -12.66
CA VAL A 159 5.10 3.07 -13.09
C VAL A 159 5.60 2.34 -11.85
N SER A 160 5.99 1.08 -11.99
CA SER A 160 6.55 0.30 -10.89
C SER A 160 7.86 -0.38 -11.25
N ARG A 161 8.62 -0.76 -10.22
CA ARG A 161 9.85 -1.54 -10.32
C ARG A 161 10.11 -2.27 -9.01
N GLU A 162 10.92 -3.32 -9.06
CA GLU A 162 11.44 -3.98 -7.86
C GLU A 162 12.13 -2.96 -6.93
N SER A 163 11.88 -3.07 -5.63
CA SER A 163 12.47 -2.15 -4.65
C SER A 163 13.80 -2.69 -4.15
N SER A 164 14.83 -1.84 -4.15
CA SER A 164 16.11 -2.13 -3.49
C SER A 164 16.14 -1.67 -2.03
N LEU A 165 15.12 -0.96 -1.56
CA LEU A 165 15.10 -0.32 -0.23
C LEU A 165 14.58 -1.25 0.88
N PHE A 166 13.66 -2.15 0.51
CA PHE A 166 12.99 -3.05 1.46
C PHE A 166 13.53 -4.48 1.40
N TYR A 167 14.71 -4.66 0.80
CA TYR A 167 15.41 -5.93 0.72
C TYR A 167 16.73 -5.85 1.47
N ASN A 168 16.91 -6.69 2.48
CA ASN A 168 18.21 -6.95 3.09
C ASN A 168 18.39 -8.43 3.43
N GLN A 169 19.64 -8.83 3.73
CA GLN A 169 20.00 -10.22 4.05
C GLN A 169 19.25 -10.79 5.26
N TYR A 170 18.82 -9.94 6.20
CA TYR A 170 18.09 -10.34 7.38
C TYR A 170 16.62 -10.63 7.03
N THR A 171 15.95 -9.73 6.30
CA THR A 171 14.55 -9.91 5.89
C THR A 171 14.36 -11.11 4.97
N SER A 172 15.35 -11.47 4.15
CA SER A 172 15.29 -12.68 3.33
C SER A 172 15.41 -13.98 4.11
N SER A 173 15.89 -13.94 5.36
CA SER A 173 16.03 -15.13 6.21
C SER A 173 14.78 -15.41 7.06
N TYR A 174 13.83 -14.48 7.12
CA TYR A 174 12.61 -14.60 7.91
C TYR A 174 11.38 -14.85 7.03
N VAL A 175 10.37 -15.45 7.65
CA VAL A 175 9.02 -15.53 7.10
C VAL A 175 8.05 -14.74 7.98
N PHE A 176 7.13 -14.02 7.34
CA PHE A 176 6.25 -13.06 7.99
C PHE A 176 4.81 -13.55 7.91
N LYS A 177 4.01 -13.28 8.94
CA LYS A 177 2.56 -13.55 9.00
C LYS A 177 1.72 -12.34 8.61
N LYS A 178 2.19 -11.15 8.99
CA LYS A 178 1.50 -9.87 8.78
C LYS A 178 2.51 -8.81 8.43
N ILE A 179 2.11 -7.88 7.57
CA ILE A 179 2.92 -6.74 7.17
C ILE A 179 2.08 -5.47 7.17
N VAL A 180 2.69 -4.37 7.60
CA VAL A 180 2.13 -3.01 7.54
C VAL A 180 3.15 -2.09 6.88
N SER A 181 2.66 -1.11 6.15
CA SER A 181 3.50 -0.15 5.43
C SER A 181 3.04 1.29 5.73
N GLY A 182 3.96 2.23 5.59
CA GLY A 182 3.71 3.65 5.80
C GLY A 182 4.59 4.53 4.93
N ASP A 183 4.77 5.79 5.32
CA ASP A 183 5.66 6.70 4.60
C ASP A 183 7.13 6.34 4.89
N GLY A 184 7.76 5.63 3.96
CA GLY A 184 9.17 5.26 4.00
C GLY A 184 9.53 4.06 4.88
N PHE A 185 8.55 3.27 5.34
CA PHE A 185 8.81 2.06 6.12
C PHE A 185 7.84 0.91 5.81
N SER A 186 8.30 -0.30 6.12
CA SER A 186 7.49 -1.52 6.19
C SER A 186 7.92 -2.32 7.42
N CYS A 187 6.95 -2.82 8.18
CA CYS A 187 7.17 -3.62 9.39
C CYS A 187 6.32 -4.90 9.31
N GLY A 188 6.80 -6.00 9.86
CA GLY A 188 6.03 -7.25 9.86
C GLY A 188 6.28 -8.11 11.08
N GLY A 189 5.28 -8.93 11.42
CA GLY A 189 5.37 -9.95 12.46
C GLY A 189 5.97 -11.23 11.88
N VAL A 190 7.10 -11.67 12.43
CA VAL A 190 7.80 -12.90 12.02
C VAL A 190 7.05 -14.13 12.57
N LYS A 191 7.06 -15.25 11.86
CA LYS A 191 6.35 -16.49 12.27
C LYS A 191 6.72 -16.97 13.67
N ASP A 192 8.02 -16.94 14.00
CA ASP A 192 8.62 -17.47 15.23
C ASP A 192 8.88 -16.37 16.29
N GLY A 193 8.16 -15.25 16.21
CA GLY A 193 8.24 -14.11 17.13
C GLY A 193 6.92 -13.84 17.85
#